data_AF-E1VLU0-F1
#
_entry.id   AF-E1VLU0-F1
#
_cell.length_a   1.000
_cell.length_b   1.000
_cell.length_c   1.000
_cell.angle_alpha   90.00
_cell.angle_beta   90.00
_cell.angle_gamma   90.00
#
_symmetry.space_group_name_H-M   'P 1'
#
loop_
_entity.id
_entity.type
_entity.pdbx_description
1 polymer ?
#
loop_
_entity_poly.entity_id
_entity_poly.type
_entity_poly.pdbx_seq_one_letter_code
_entity_poly.pdbx_strand_id
1 'polypeptide(L)'
;MKARRLPTLRSSGSSLKPSFETLIRNPGAGRTDGVPGNQKAQRAKAAGKRLSRRTYLSGPRVFGFTGVYRPFSRDVSVLTLDDRPGPNADRLVEAWERDWNLPGYAGGITGTVGCNLRTEITKVCKETLVRGECAAPPTGSLLRKLSDTLAPREAGKHERRVLRDLITTGEHEIRNELTTKLIADPPQADISQRELASRLMNGVSLSTYRALQAAFAYEEAATALDNCFRRFLAHATNQHGSVISPVDALKTSGLEDLAGKIGVLAQRAIDSVAELGDDSLSLDTVNVLSPFAPKFTAKQFFDCLTARHDSVQLAKQKLSWLDQIDGDWTVRTPYRNQDGQLDDATWTHPMRLVTLANFFRWTT
;
A
#
# COMPACT_ATOMS: atom_id res chain seq x y z
N MET A 1 39.58 9.05 29.06
CA MET A 1 39.36 8.81 27.61
C MET A 1 37.99 8.15 27.41
N LYS A 2 36.94 8.94 27.16
CA LYS A 2 35.59 8.47 26.84
C LYS A 2 35.36 8.64 25.35
N ALA A 3 35.37 7.54 24.59
CA ALA A 3 34.99 7.54 23.19
C ALA A 3 33.46 7.65 23.07
N ARG A 4 32.98 8.79 22.59
CA ARG A 4 31.57 8.99 22.19
C ARG A 4 31.30 8.21 20.90
N ARG A 5 30.36 7.27 20.95
CA ARG A 5 29.75 6.67 19.75
C ARG A 5 28.92 7.74 19.02
N LEU A 6 29.23 7.95 17.74
CA LEU A 6 28.41 8.73 16.82
C LEU A 6 27.12 7.95 16.47
N PRO A 7 25.96 8.61 16.31
CA PRO A 7 24.72 7.92 15.93
C PRO A 7 24.71 7.59 14.44
N THR A 8 24.39 6.35 14.11
CA THR A 8 24.08 5.89 12.75
C THR A 8 22.77 6.52 12.26
N LEU A 9 22.87 7.40 11.26
CA LEU A 9 21.75 7.99 10.54
C LEU A 9 21.06 6.91 9.69
N ARG A 10 19.94 6.34 10.20
CA ARG A 10 19.00 5.59 9.35
C ARG A 10 18.26 6.57 8.43
N SER A 11 18.70 6.68 7.19
CA SER A 11 18.10 7.51 6.14
C SER A 11 16.99 6.75 5.41
N SER A 12 15.76 6.79 5.92
CA SER A 12 14.60 6.32 5.15
C SER A 12 13.47 7.34 5.22
N GLY A 13 13.32 8.12 4.15
CA GLY A 13 12.13 8.97 3.91
C GLY A 13 12.39 10.47 3.72
N SER A 14 13.60 10.99 3.93
CA SER A 14 13.83 12.44 3.91
C SER A 14 14.02 13.09 2.53
N SER A 15 14.48 12.35 1.52
CA SER A 15 14.82 12.88 0.18
C SER A 15 13.61 13.14 -0.73
N LEU A 16 12.45 12.55 -0.44
CA LEU A 16 11.25 12.68 -1.28
C LEU A 16 10.35 13.87 -0.92
N LYS A 17 10.60 14.53 0.22
CA LYS A 17 9.75 15.63 0.72
C LYS A 17 9.59 16.80 -0.27
N PRO A 18 10.66 17.25 -0.97
CA PRO A 18 10.52 18.30 -1.96
C PRO A 18 9.52 17.91 -3.04
N SER A 19 9.65 16.73 -3.68
CA SER A 19 8.84 16.24 -4.80
C SER A 19 7.32 16.22 -4.53
N PHE A 20 6.89 15.85 -3.31
CA PHE A 20 5.47 15.87 -2.93
C PHE A 20 4.95 17.25 -2.60
N GLU A 21 5.78 18.09 -1.95
CA GLU A 21 5.40 19.46 -1.68
C GLU A 21 5.18 20.24 -2.98
N THR A 22 5.92 19.87 -4.06
CA THR A 22 5.75 20.44 -5.40
C THR A 22 4.34 20.23 -5.96
N LEU A 23 3.89 18.97 -6.04
CA LEU A 23 2.65 18.56 -6.70
C LEU A 23 1.42 19.16 -6.01
N ILE A 24 1.53 19.40 -4.70
CA ILE A 24 0.44 19.90 -3.86
C ILE A 24 0.41 21.43 -3.83
N ARG A 25 1.57 22.09 -3.94
CA ARG A 25 1.63 23.55 -4.01
C ARG A 25 1.38 24.08 -5.42
N ASN A 26 1.72 23.31 -6.46
CA ASN A 26 1.47 23.64 -7.86
C ASN A 26 0.57 22.58 -8.53
N PRO A 27 -0.67 22.38 -8.05
CA PRO A 27 -1.55 21.39 -8.66
C PRO A 27 -1.96 21.89 -10.05
N GLY A 28 -1.39 21.29 -11.10
CA GLY A 28 -2.04 21.31 -12.42
C GLY A 28 -3.36 20.54 -12.36
N ALA A 29 -4.18 20.64 -13.42
CA ALA A 29 -5.47 19.96 -13.47
C ALA A 29 -5.32 18.44 -13.25
N GLY A 30 -5.88 17.91 -12.15
CA GLY A 30 -5.86 16.47 -11.83
C GLY A 30 -4.49 15.87 -11.46
N ARG A 31 -3.42 16.67 -11.34
CA ARG A 31 -2.04 16.17 -11.08
C ARG A 31 -1.84 15.52 -9.71
N THR A 32 -2.75 15.76 -8.77
CA THR A 32 -2.69 15.22 -7.41
C THR A 32 -3.51 13.94 -7.21
N ASP A 33 -4.24 13.51 -8.22
CA ASP A 33 -5.09 12.32 -8.17
C ASP A 33 -4.25 11.06 -8.19
N GLY A 34 -4.54 10.12 -7.30
CA GLY A 34 -3.79 8.87 -7.19
C GLY A 34 -2.37 9.03 -6.62
N VAL A 35 -1.95 10.23 -6.21
CA VAL A 35 -0.66 10.46 -5.53
C VAL A 35 -0.80 10.12 -4.04
N PRO A 36 -0.16 9.04 -3.54
CA PRO A 36 -0.28 8.64 -2.15
C PRO A 36 0.24 9.73 -1.20
N GLY A 37 -0.49 10.01 -0.12
CA GLY A 37 -0.12 11.03 0.85
C GLY A 37 -0.57 12.45 0.50
N ASN A 38 -1.30 12.64 -0.61
CA ASN A 38 -1.86 13.92 -1.02
C ASN A 38 -2.67 14.61 0.09
N GLN A 39 -3.56 13.89 0.80
CA GLN A 39 -4.38 14.45 1.87
C GLN A 39 -3.54 15.04 3.02
N LYS A 40 -2.43 14.37 3.40
CA LYS A 40 -1.55 14.86 4.46
C LYS A 40 -0.80 16.11 4.02
N ALA A 41 -0.31 16.12 2.78
CA ALA A 41 0.35 17.27 2.22
C ALA A 41 -0.61 18.47 2.04
N GLN A 42 -1.87 18.23 1.63
CA GLN A 42 -2.91 19.25 1.58
C GLN A 42 -3.20 19.83 2.98
N ARG A 43 -3.31 18.99 4.01
CA ARG A 43 -3.48 19.47 5.40
C ARG A 43 -2.31 20.32 5.86
N ALA A 44 -1.07 19.93 5.57
CA ALA A 44 0.11 20.72 5.89
C ALA A 44 0.09 22.08 5.17
N LYS A 45 -0.27 22.10 3.87
CA LYS A 45 -0.43 23.32 3.08
C LYS A 45 -1.52 24.24 3.66
N ALA A 46 -2.70 23.70 3.96
CA ALA A 46 -3.82 24.44 4.55
C ALA A 46 -3.45 25.05 5.90
N ALA A 47 -2.60 24.37 6.68
CA ALA A 47 -2.08 24.88 7.94
C ALA A 47 -0.88 25.85 7.79
N GLY A 48 -0.50 26.25 6.57
CA GLY A 48 0.66 27.11 6.32
C GLY A 48 2.02 26.47 6.64
N LYS A 49 2.08 25.15 6.84
CA LYS A 49 3.29 24.41 7.27
C LYS A 49 4.05 23.82 6.09
N ARG A 50 5.35 23.57 6.29
CA ARG A 50 6.21 22.81 5.36
C ARG A 50 6.03 21.31 5.57
N LEU A 51 6.37 20.49 4.56
CA LEU A 51 6.47 19.04 4.75
C LEU A 51 7.71 18.72 5.59
N SER A 52 7.47 18.12 6.74
CA SER A 52 8.48 17.72 7.72
C SER A 52 8.20 16.30 8.21
N ARG A 53 9.06 15.78 9.08
CA ARG A 53 8.78 14.51 9.76
C ARG A 53 7.45 14.56 10.53
N ARG A 54 7.09 15.70 11.13
CA ARG A 54 5.85 15.84 11.93
C ARG A 54 4.60 16.00 11.08
N THR A 55 4.71 16.63 9.92
CA THR A 55 3.56 17.05 9.09
C THR A 55 3.32 16.16 7.87
N TYR A 56 4.27 15.29 7.53
CA TYR A 56 4.17 14.40 6.37
C TYR A 56 4.48 12.93 6.72
N LEU A 57 5.58 12.70 7.43
CA LEU A 57 6.11 11.35 7.73
C LEU A 57 5.95 10.95 9.21
N SER A 58 4.85 11.37 9.86
CA SER A 58 4.59 11.01 11.25
C SER A 58 4.14 9.54 11.33
N GLY A 59 5.12 8.65 11.40
CA GLY A 59 4.93 7.23 11.65
C GLY A 59 5.86 6.38 10.78
N PRO A 60 6.73 5.52 11.36
CA PRO A 60 7.50 4.53 10.61
C PRO A 60 6.65 3.42 9.94
N ARG A 61 5.31 3.56 9.95
CA ARG A 61 4.34 2.54 9.53
C ARG A 61 3.21 3.04 8.64
N VAL A 62 3.19 4.32 8.26
CA VAL A 62 2.22 4.75 7.25
C VAL A 62 2.76 4.21 5.93
N PHE A 63 1.94 3.44 5.22
CA PHE A 63 2.12 3.12 3.80
C PHE A 63 2.19 4.43 3.00
N GLY A 64 3.32 5.14 3.11
CA GLY A 64 3.67 6.20 2.18
C GLY A 64 3.99 5.58 0.82
N PHE A 65 4.22 6.44 -0.15
CA PHE A 65 4.70 6.14 -1.50
C PHE A 65 5.71 4.97 -1.56
N THR A 66 6.60 4.84 -0.57
CA THR A 66 7.62 3.78 -0.54
C THR A 66 7.10 2.40 -0.18
N GLY A 67 5.97 2.23 0.51
CA GLY A 67 5.55 0.90 0.99
C GLY A 67 5.24 -0.09 -0.14
N VAL A 68 4.73 0.44 -1.26
CA VAL A 68 4.34 -0.35 -2.44
C VAL A 68 5.39 -0.29 -3.52
N TYR A 69 5.83 0.93 -3.85
CA TYR A 69 6.72 1.13 -4.97
C TYR A 69 8.14 0.68 -4.64
N ARG A 70 8.56 0.61 -3.37
CA ARG A 70 9.91 0.16 -3.03
C ARG A 70 10.10 -1.34 -3.27
N PRO A 71 9.25 -2.26 -2.77
CA PRO A 71 9.36 -3.67 -3.14
C PRO A 71 9.40 -3.87 -4.65
N PHE A 72 8.48 -3.24 -5.37
CA PHE A 72 8.44 -3.30 -6.83
C PHE A 72 9.72 -2.72 -7.47
N SER A 73 10.19 -1.55 -7.05
CA SER A 73 11.41 -0.92 -7.60
C SER A 73 12.65 -1.77 -7.37
N ARG A 74 12.70 -2.54 -6.27
CA ARG A 74 13.78 -3.49 -6.00
C ARG A 74 13.66 -4.72 -6.88
N ASP A 75 12.46 -5.27 -6.99
CA ASP A 75 12.12 -6.41 -7.86
C ASP A 75 12.46 -6.13 -9.33
N VAL A 76 12.19 -4.91 -9.82
CA VAL A 76 12.60 -4.49 -11.18
C VAL A 76 13.98 -3.84 -11.25
N SER A 77 14.81 -3.97 -10.21
CA SER A 77 16.20 -3.49 -10.18
C SER A 77 16.39 -2.00 -10.50
N VAL A 78 15.37 -1.17 -10.26
CA VAL A 78 15.50 0.31 -10.24
C VAL A 78 16.18 0.75 -8.94
N LEU A 79 15.96 0.01 -7.85
CA LEU A 79 16.64 0.21 -6.58
C LEU A 79 17.37 -1.06 -6.16
N THR A 80 18.51 -0.92 -5.49
CA THR A 80 19.15 -2.02 -4.76
C THR A 80 18.45 -2.28 -3.43
N LEU A 81 18.80 -3.37 -2.75
CA LEU A 81 18.30 -3.69 -1.39
C LEU A 81 18.58 -2.58 -0.36
N ASP A 82 19.67 -1.82 -0.56
CA ASP A 82 20.08 -0.67 0.25
C ASP A 82 19.45 0.66 -0.22
N ASP A 83 18.44 0.62 -1.09
CA ASP A 83 17.77 1.78 -1.68
C ASP A 83 18.73 2.71 -2.48
N ARG A 84 19.80 2.16 -3.06
CA ARG A 84 20.66 2.88 -4.02
C ARG A 84 20.13 2.69 -5.45
N PRO A 85 20.49 3.56 -6.42
CA PRO A 85 20.17 3.32 -7.83
C PRO A 85 20.65 1.93 -8.27
N GLY A 86 19.75 1.13 -8.83
CA GLY A 86 20.06 -0.19 -9.39
C GLY A 86 20.31 -0.14 -10.91
N PRO A 87 20.57 -1.29 -11.56
CA PRO A 87 20.87 -1.38 -12.98
C PRO A 87 19.85 -0.70 -13.92
N ASN A 88 18.57 -0.69 -13.55
CA ASN A 88 17.51 -0.08 -14.37
C ASN A 88 17.26 1.40 -14.04
N ALA A 89 17.95 1.97 -13.04
CA ALA A 89 17.74 3.36 -12.64
C ALA A 89 18.15 4.34 -13.74
N ASP A 90 19.35 4.18 -14.30
CA ASP A 90 19.87 5.09 -15.33
C ASP A 90 18.99 5.05 -16.58
N ARG A 91 18.61 3.86 -17.02
CA ARG A 91 17.68 3.66 -18.15
C ARG A 91 16.35 4.43 -17.95
N LEU A 92 15.78 4.38 -16.76
CA LEU A 92 14.53 5.10 -16.46
C LEU A 92 14.74 6.62 -16.40
N VAL A 93 15.82 7.08 -15.75
CA VAL A 93 16.14 8.51 -15.64
C VAL A 93 16.48 9.13 -16.99
N GLU A 94 17.20 8.42 -17.86
CA GLU A 94 17.49 8.86 -19.24
C GLU A 94 16.23 8.96 -20.10
N ALA A 95 15.28 8.03 -19.93
CA ALA A 95 14.01 8.08 -20.64
C ALA A 95 13.18 9.30 -20.21
N TRP A 96 13.08 9.53 -18.90
CA TRP A 96 12.49 10.73 -18.32
C TRP A 96 13.20 12.01 -18.80
N GLU A 97 14.53 12.01 -18.84
CA GLU A 97 15.35 13.14 -19.31
C GLU A 97 14.97 13.57 -20.74
N ARG A 98 14.79 12.58 -21.64
CA ARG A 98 14.40 12.81 -23.04
C ARG A 98 12.99 13.35 -23.16
N ASP A 99 12.04 12.82 -22.38
CA ASP A 99 10.65 13.26 -22.41
C ASP A 99 10.48 14.72 -21.98
N TRP A 100 11.29 15.17 -21.01
CA TRP A 100 11.20 16.51 -20.45
C TRP A 100 12.22 17.51 -21.02
N ASN A 101 12.99 17.10 -22.04
CA ASN A 101 14.06 17.91 -22.65
C ASN A 101 15.03 18.50 -21.60
N LEU A 102 15.53 17.64 -20.72
CA LEU A 102 16.44 17.99 -19.63
C LEU A 102 17.86 17.46 -19.88
N PRO A 103 18.48 17.75 -21.04
CA PRO A 103 19.74 17.10 -21.43
C PRO A 103 20.78 17.21 -20.32
N GLY A 104 21.56 16.14 -20.13
CA GLY A 104 22.65 16.08 -19.17
C GLY A 104 22.25 15.88 -17.72
N TYR A 105 20.98 15.56 -17.41
CA TYR A 105 20.55 15.28 -16.04
C TYR A 105 21.17 13.97 -15.50
N ALA A 106 20.95 12.85 -16.18
CA ALA A 106 21.43 11.52 -15.82
C ALA A 106 22.96 11.49 -15.78
N GLY A 107 23.61 11.94 -16.85
CA GLY A 107 25.06 12.01 -16.97
C GLY A 107 25.72 13.11 -16.15
N GLY A 108 24.97 14.08 -15.61
CA GLY A 108 25.52 15.21 -14.86
C GLY A 108 26.40 16.12 -15.72
N ILE A 109 26.07 16.28 -17.01
CA ILE A 109 26.89 16.99 -17.99
C ILE A 109 26.84 18.50 -17.70
N THR A 110 27.96 19.07 -17.25
CA THR A 110 28.06 20.50 -16.92
C THR A 110 27.62 21.41 -18.07
N GLY A 111 26.98 22.53 -17.75
CA GLY A 111 26.52 23.52 -18.72
C GLY A 111 25.15 23.21 -19.34
N THR A 112 24.56 22.07 -19.03
CA THR A 112 23.23 21.68 -19.52
C THR A 112 22.10 22.06 -18.56
N VAL A 113 20.88 22.19 -19.09
CA VAL A 113 19.67 22.48 -18.28
C VAL A 113 19.40 21.35 -17.28
N GLY A 114 19.62 20.09 -17.67
CA GLY A 114 19.47 18.94 -16.79
C GLY A 114 20.44 18.95 -15.61
N CYS A 115 21.73 19.20 -15.86
CA CYS A 115 22.73 19.26 -14.78
C CYS A 115 22.47 20.44 -13.82
N ASN A 116 21.95 21.57 -14.34
CA ASN A 116 21.52 22.69 -13.49
C ASN A 116 20.37 22.28 -12.56
N LEU A 117 19.34 21.61 -13.09
CA LEU A 117 18.23 21.11 -12.28
C LEU A 117 18.71 20.08 -11.25
N ARG A 118 19.58 19.14 -11.63
CA ARG A 118 20.17 18.14 -10.72
C ARG A 118 20.93 18.79 -9.57
N THR A 119 21.73 19.81 -9.86
CA THR A 119 22.48 20.59 -8.87
C THR A 119 21.53 21.31 -7.91
N GLU A 120 20.48 21.95 -8.44
CA GLU A 120 19.46 22.66 -7.66
C GLU A 120 18.72 21.71 -6.70
N ILE A 121 18.27 20.55 -7.20
CA ILE A 121 17.65 19.48 -6.38
C ILE A 121 18.62 19.02 -5.30
N THR A 122 19.88 18.72 -5.65
CA THR A 122 20.89 18.23 -4.73
C THR A 122 21.13 19.22 -3.59
N LYS A 123 21.24 20.51 -3.91
CA LYS A 123 21.39 21.59 -2.93
C LYS A 123 20.20 21.64 -1.97
N VAL A 124 18.97 21.69 -2.51
CA VAL A 124 17.75 21.75 -1.70
C VAL A 124 17.57 20.50 -0.84
N CYS A 125 17.93 19.32 -1.33
CA CYS A 125 17.91 18.09 -0.54
C CYS A 125 18.87 18.16 0.64
N LYS A 126 20.12 18.62 0.44
CA LYS A 126 21.09 18.82 1.53
C LYS A 126 20.55 19.80 2.58
N GLU A 127 20.02 20.94 2.15
CA GLU A 127 19.43 21.94 3.06
C GLU A 127 18.20 21.38 3.81
N THR A 128 17.35 20.62 3.13
CA THR A 128 16.16 19.96 3.71
C THR A 128 16.55 18.95 4.78
N LEU A 129 17.66 18.22 4.59
CA LEU A 129 18.19 17.28 5.58
C LEU A 129 18.67 18.01 6.84
N VAL A 130 19.39 19.12 6.67
CA VAL A 130 19.89 19.94 7.78
C VAL A 130 18.72 20.60 8.54
N ARG A 131 17.74 21.17 7.83
CA ARG A 131 16.59 21.86 8.44
C ARG A 131 15.54 20.92 9.03
N GLY A 132 15.48 19.67 8.58
CA GLY A 132 14.45 18.69 8.98
C GLY A 132 13.09 18.86 8.27
N GLU A 133 12.93 19.90 7.46
CA GLU A 133 11.76 20.24 6.66
C GLU A 133 12.16 20.73 5.26
N CYS A 134 11.23 20.71 4.30
CA CYS A 134 11.50 21.12 2.93
C CYS A 134 12.08 22.55 2.86
N ALA A 135 13.31 22.66 2.35
CA ALA A 135 14.04 23.92 2.27
C ALA A 135 13.70 24.75 1.01
N ALA A 136 13.10 24.13 -0.02
CA ALA A 136 12.74 24.81 -1.26
C ALA A 136 11.79 26.00 -0.98
N PRO A 137 11.97 27.17 -1.59
CA PRO A 137 11.00 28.25 -1.45
C PRO A 137 9.62 27.84 -2.00
N PRO A 138 8.50 28.07 -1.29
CA PRO A 138 7.16 27.66 -1.74
C PRO A 138 6.73 28.22 -3.09
N THR A 139 7.20 29.42 -3.44
CA THR A 139 6.96 30.12 -4.71
C THR A 139 8.14 30.03 -5.67
N GLY A 140 9.18 29.26 -5.32
CA GLY A 140 10.40 29.13 -6.12
C GLY A 140 10.18 28.33 -7.39
N SER A 141 10.96 28.64 -8.43
CA SER A 141 10.92 27.97 -9.73
C SER A 141 11.18 26.46 -9.66
N LEU A 142 11.99 25.99 -8.70
CA LEU A 142 12.28 24.56 -8.53
C LEU A 142 11.00 23.74 -8.29
N LEU A 143 10.14 24.19 -7.38
CA LEU A 143 8.92 23.46 -7.07
C LEU A 143 7.97 23.43 -8.28
N ARG A 144 7.91 24.51 -9.07
CA ARG A 144 7.12 24.48 -10.30
C ARG A 144 7.71 23.47 -11.30
N LYS A 145 9.00 23.58 -11.60
CA LYS A 145 9.70 22.67 -12.52
C LYS A 145 9.53 21.20 -12.14
N LEU A 146 9.72 20.86 -10.86
CA LEU A 146 9.54 19.49 -10.38
C LEU A 146 8.08 19.02 -10.47
N SER A 147 7.13 19.91 -10.23
CA SER A 147 5.71 19.57 -10.37
C SER A 147 5.33 19.34 -11.83
N ASP A 148 5.94 20.07 -12.75
CA ASP A 148 5.72 19.88 -14.18
C ASP A 148 6.36 18.58 -14.65
N THR A 149 7.60 18.27 -14.21
CA THR A 149 8.35 17.14 -14.76
C THR A 149 8.18 15.81 -14.01
N LEU A 150 7.62 15.79 -12.80
CA LEU A 150 7.43 14.56 -12.00
C LEU A 150 5.96 14.17 -11.81
N ALA A 151 5.04 14.77 -12.57
CA ALA A 151 3.61 14.44 -12.50
C ALA A 151 3.38 13.00 -13.02
N PRO A 152 2.93 12.03 -12.18
CA PRO A 152 2.91 10.62 -12.56
C PRO A 152 2.01 10.29 -13.76
N ARG A 153 0.96 11.10 -13.99
CA ARG A 153 0.03 10.93 -15.12
C ARG A 153 0.54 11.56 -16.42
N GLU A 154 1.62 12.32 -16.37
CA GLU A 154 2.20 13.04 -17.50
C GLU A 154 3.55 12.44 -17.93
N ALA A 155 3.87 11.23 -17.47
CA ALA A 155 5.02 10.47 -17.96
C ALA A 155 5.01 10.47 -19.49
N GLY A 156 6.16 10.78 -20.11
CA GLY A 156 6.24 10.86 -21.57
C GLY A 156 6.38 9.50 -22.24
N LYS A 157 6.51 9.49 -23.56
CA LYS A 157 6.52 8.26 -24.36
C LYS A 157 7.72 7.35 -24.07
N HIS A 158 8.88 7.92 -23.75
CA HIS A 158 10.08 7.14 -23.49
C HIS A 158 10.03 6.52 -22.09
N GLU A 159 9.64 7.31 -21.08
CA GLU A 159 9.45 6.87 -19.70
C GLU A 159 8.40 5.76 -19.63
N ARG A 160 7.22 5.95 -20.26
CA ARG A 160 6.16 4.93 -20.33
C ARG A 160 6.67 3.62 -20.92
N ARG A 161 7.45 3.68 -22.00
CA ARG A 161 8.03 2.48 -22.62
C ARG A 161 8.94 1.73 -21.66
N VAL A 162 9.86 2.43 -20.99
CA VAL A 162 10.76 1.80 -20.00
C VAL A 162 9.95 1.20 -18.85
N LEU A 163 8.97 1.92 -18.31
CA LEU A 163 8.12 1.41 -17.22
C LEU A 163 7.33 0.17 -17.64
N ARG A 164 6.79 0.14 -18.87
CA ARG A 164 6.13 -1.06 -19.42
C ARG A 164 7.08 -2.23 -19.47
N ASP A 165 8.24 -2.04 -20.08
CA ASP A 165 9.24 -3.10 -20.20
C ASP A 165 9.65 -3.65 -18.84
N LEU A 166 9.86 -2.78 -17.84
CA LEU A 166 10.21 -3.21 -16.47
C LEU A 166 9.12 -4.06 -15.80
N ILE A 167 7.85 -3.85 -16.16
CA ILE A 167 6.73 -4.61 -15.59
C ILE A 167 6.52 -5.91 -16.36
N THR A 168 6.63 -5.88 -17.69
CA THR A 168 6.35 -7.03 -18.57
C THR A 168 7.53 -7.97 -18.73
N THR A 169 8.74 -7.52 -18.39
CA THR A 169 9.98 -8.30 -18.51
C THR A 169 10.72 -8.29 -17.17
N GLY A 170 11.33 -9.41 -16.81
CA GLY A 170 12.10 -9.55 -15.57
C GLY A 170 12.12 -10.98 -15.05
N GLU A 171 12.74 -11.17 -13.88
CA GLU A 171 12.90 -12.50 -13.26
C GLU A 171 11.60 -13.04 -12.65
N HIS A 172 10.59 -12.20 -12.48
CA HIS A 172 9.31 -12.59 -11.87
C HIS A 172 8.34 -13.19 -12.89
N GLU A 173 8.43 -14.51 -13.11
CA GLU A 173 7.67 -15.24 -14.12
C GLU A 173 6.15 -15.04 -14.03
N ILE A 174 5.57 -15.16 -12.81
CA ILE A 174 4.13 -14.98 -12.58
C ILE A 174 3.66 -13.58 -13.02
N ARG A 175 4.43 -12.54 -12.66
CA ARG A 175 4.12 -11.16 -13.07
C ARG A 175 4.16 -11.04 -14.59
N ASN A 176 5.19 -11.56 -15.24
CA ASN A 176 5.32 -11.50 -16.70
C ASN A 176 4.13 -12.21 -17.40
N GLU A 177 3.73 -13.38 -16.92
CA GLU A 177 2.58 -14.11 -17.48
C GLU A 177 1.26 -13.34 -17.31
N LEU A 178 0.99 -12.84 -16.10
CA LEU A 178 -0.21 -12.05 -15.81
C LEU A 178 -0.25 -10.78 -16.65
N THR A 179 0.89 -10.09 -16.81
CA THR A 179 0.97 -8.88 -17.64
C THR A 179 0.72 -9.18 -19.11
N THR A 180 1.25 -10.30 -19.63
CA THR A 180 1.03 -10.74 -21.01
C THR A 180 -0.46 -10.98 -21.26
N LYS A 181 -1.15 -11.66 -20.34
CA LYS A 181 -2.61 -11.86 -20.43
C LYS A 181 -3.39 -10.55 -20.37
N LEU A 182 -3.06 -9.66 -19.43
CA LEU A 182 -3.75 -8.37 -19.28
C LEU A 182 -3.55 -7.44 -20.50
N ILE A 183 -2.44 -7.57 -21.21
CA ILE A 183 -2.20 -6.83 -22.46
C ILE A 183 -3.01 -7.45 -23.61
N ALA A 184 -3.05 -8.78 -23.70
CA ALA A 184 -3.76 -9.49 -24.77
C ALA A 184 -5.30 -9.36 -24.63
N ASP A 185 -5.80 -9.39 -23.41
CA ASP A 185 -7.22 -9.25 -23.07
C ASP A 185 -7.41 -8.23 -21.94
N PRO A 186 -7.40 -6.92 -22.26
CA PRO A 186 -7.62 -5.87 -21.28
C PRO A 186 -9.03 -6.00 -20.67
N PRO A 187 -9.17 -5.99 -19.33
CA PRO A 187 -10.49 -6.16 -18.73
C PRO A 187 -11.39 -4.94 -18.94
N GLN A 188 -12.63 -4.99 -18.43
CA GLN A 188 -13.51 -3.82 -18.33
C GLN A 188 -13.07 -2.86 -17.21
N ALA A 189 -13.55 -1.61 -17.22
CA ALA A 189 -13.04 -0.57 -16.32
C ALA A 189 -13.46 -0.74 -14.86
N ASP A 190 -14.60 -1.37 -14.64
CA ASP A 190 -15.31 -1.58 -13.38
C ASP A 190 -15.18 -3.02 -12.84
N ILE A 191 -14.36 -3.86 -13.48
CA ILE A 191 -14.15 -5.24 -13.03
C ILE A 191 -13.65 -5.27 -11.58
N SER A 192 -14.23 -6.16 -10.77
CA SER A 192 -13.72 -6.39 -9.42
C SER A 192 -12.38 -7.13 -9.46
N GLN A 193 -11.58 -6.97 -8.41
CA GLN A 193 -10.29 -7.67 -8.29
C GLN A 193 -10.46 -9.19 -8.25
N ARG A 194 -11.49 -9.64 -7.54
CA ARG A 194 -11.87 -11.06 -7.45
C ARG A 194 -12.25 -11.60 -8.82
N GLU A 195 -13.11 -10.90 -9.54
CA GLU A 195 -13.53 -11.31 -10.88
C GLU A 195 -12.37 -11.34 -11.87
N LEU A 196 -11.51 -10.31 -11.86
CA LEU A 196 -10.31 -10.28 -12.68
C LEU A 196 -9.37 -11.46 -12.37
N ALA A 197 -9.13 -11.73 -11.08
CA ALA A 197 -8.31 -12.86 -10.67
C ALA A 197 -8.90 -14.20 -11.15
N SER A 198 -10.23 -14.38 -11.07
CA SER A 198 -10.91 -15.59 -11.55
C SER A 198 -10.74 -15.77 -13.06
N ARG A 199 -10.91 -14.69 -13.83
CA ARG A 199 -10.70 -14.72 -15.30
C ARG A 199 -9.25 -15.11 -15.64
N LEU A 200 -8.28 -14.57 -14.90
CA LEU A 200 -6.85 -14.82 -15.12
C LEU A 200 -6.41 -16.24 -14.76
N MET A 201 -7.18 -17.02 -14.00
CA MET A 201 -6.83 -18.42 -13.69
C MET A 201 -6.88 -19.34 -14.93
N ASN A 202 -7.57 -18.94 -16.00
CA ASN A 202 -7.72 -19.78 -17.17
C ASN A 202 -6.49 -19.70 -18.09
N GLY A 203 -5.90 -20.85 -18.39
CA GLY A 203 -4.79 -20.97 -19.35
C GLY A 203 -3.52 -20.24 -18.92
N VAL A 204 -3.25 -20.21 -17.60
CA VAL A 204 -1.95 -19.83 -17.03
C VAL A 204 -1.14 -21.06 -16.64
N SER A 205 0.16 -20.87 -16.41
CA SER A 205 1.04 -21.86 -15.82
C SER A 205 0.57 -22.31 -14.42
N LEU A 206 1.03 -23.49 -14.00
CA LEU A 206 0.68 -24.05 -12.69
C LEU A 206 1.14 -23.15 -11.53
N SER A 207 2.31 -22.51 -11.65
CA SER A 207 2.83 -21.59 -10.62
C SER A 207 1.95 -20.36 -10.48
N THR A 208 1.55 -19.73 -11.60
CA THR A 208 0.62 -18.60 -11.59
C THR A 208 -0.77 -18.99 -11.08
N TYR A 209 -1.27 -20.16 -11.50
CA TYR A 209 -2.54 -20.68 -10.99
C TYR A 209 -2.52 -20.83 -9.47
N ARG A 210 -1.48 -21.48 -8.92
CA ARG A 210 -1.30 -21.65 -7.46
C ARG A 210 -1.22 -20.32 -6.73
N ALA A 211 -0.48 -19.35 -7.26
CA ALA A 211 -0.39 -18.02 -6.67
C ALA A 211 -1.74 -17.29 -6.63
N LEU A 212 -2.51 -17.35 -7.72
CA LEU A 212 -3.87 -16.80 -7.76
C LEU A 212 -4.78 -17.55 -6.78
N GLN A 213 -4.72 -18.88 -6.72
CA GLN A 213 -5.52 -19.71 -5.81
C GLN A 213 -5.22 -19.41 -4.34
N ALA A 214 -3.93 -19.29 -3.98
CA ALA A 214 -3.50 -18.90 -2.65
C ALA A 214 -4.05 -17.53 -2.25
N ALA A 215 -4.00 -16.56 -3.16
CA ALA A 215 -4.57 -15.24 -2.92
C ALA A 215 -6.09 -15.28 -2.76
N PHE A 216 -6.81 -16.08 -3.56
CA PHE A 216 -8.25 -16.31 -3.39
C PHE A 216 -8.58 -16.88 -2.02
N ALA A 217 -7.92 -17.98 -1.65
CA ALA A 217 -8.19 -18.67 -0.40
C ALA A 217 -7.90 -17.75 0.80
N TYR A 218 -6.78 -17.02 0.76
CA TYR A 218 -6.42 -16.04 1.77
C TYR A 218 -7.45 -14.91 1.88
N GLU A 219 -7.81 -14.26 0.77
CA GLU A 219 -8.76 -13.15 0.79
C GLU A 219 -10.17 -13.59 1.20
N GLU A 220 -10.61 -14.81 0.86
CA GLU A 220 -11.89 -15.34 1.32
C GLU A 220 -11.92 -15.50 2.85
N ALA A 221 -10.83 -15.96 3.46
CA ALA A 221 -10.73 -16.05 4.91
C ALA A 221 -10.59 -14.66 5.55
N ALA A 222 -9.64 -13.84 5.07
CA ALA A 222 -9.34 -12.53 5.65
C ALA A 222 -10.51 -11.55 5.53
N THR A 223 -11.18 -11.52 4.38
CA THR A 223 -12.35 -10.65 4.15
C THR A 223 -13.52 -11.07 5.02
N ALA A 224 -13.78 -12.38 5.15
CA ALA A 224 -14.85 -12.85 6.03
C ALA A 224 -14.61 -12.47 7.49
N LEU A 225 -13.36 -12.59 7.98
CA LEU A 225 -12.98 -12.16 9.33
C LEU A 225 -13.13 -10.64 9.53
N ASP A 226 -12.60 -9.82 8.62
CA ASP A 226 -12.67 -8.35 8.71
C ASP A 226 -14.12 -7.86 8.64
N ASN A 227 -14.91 -8.35 7.68
CA ASN A 227 -16.30 -7.97 7.53
C ASN A 227 -17.14 -8.40 8.73
N CYS A 228 -16.93 -9.61 9.27
CA CYS A 228 -17.63 -10.05 10.48
C CYS A 228 -17.31 -9.14 11.67
N PHE A 229 -16.04 -8.76 11.86
CA PHE A 229 -15.66 -7.85 12.94
C PHE A 229 -16.28 -6.46 12.77
N ARG A 230 -16.29 -5.92 11.56
CA ARG A 230 -16.92 -4.61 11.28
C ARG A 230 -18.44 -4.63 11.43
N ARG A 231 -19.11 -5.69 10.99
CA ARG A 231 -20.55 -5.90 11.24
C ARG A 231 -20.84 -5.91 12.73
N PHE A 232 -20.00 -6.55 13.53
CA PHE A 232 -20.12 -6.49 14.99
C PHE A 232 -19.98 -5.05 15.52
N LEU A 233 -18.96 -4.29 15.07
CA LEU A 233 -18.79 -2.90 15.49
C LEU A 233 -19.99 -2.02 15.13
N ALA A 234 -20.56 -2.20 13.92
CA ALA A 234 -21.77 -1.52 13.49
C ALA A 234 -22.98 -1.92 14.36
N HIS A 235 -23.16 -3.22 14.60
CA HIS A 235 -24.24 -3.76 15.43
C HIS A 235 -24.18 -3.24 16.86
N ALA A 236 -22.99 -3.22 17.48
CA ALA A 236 -22.75 -2.68 18.81
C ALA A 236 -23.02 -1.17 18.89
N THR A 237 -22.65 -0.41 17.86
CA THR A 237 -22.87 1.04 17.80
C THR A 237 -24.37 1.39 17.71
N ASN A 238 -25.14 0.55 17.01
CA ASN A 238 -26.59 0.71 16.84
C ASN A 238 -27.40 0.30 18.08
N GLN A 239 -26.78 -0.28 19.10
CA GLN A 239 -27.46 -0.54 20.37
C GLN A 239 -27.66 0.76 21.17
N HIS A 240 -28.66 0.76 22.05
CA HIS A 240 -28.92 1.90 22.93
C HIS A 240 -27.68 2.22 23.80
N GLY A 241 -27.25 3.47 23.80
CA GLY A 241 -26.03 3.90 24.50
C GLY A 241 -24.71 3.42 23.87
N SER A 242 -24.75 2.72 22.72
CA SER A 242 -23.59 2.07 22.11
C SER A 242 -22.86 1.10 23.06
N VAL A 243 -23.65 0.40 23.88
CA VAL A 243 -23.21 -0.66 24.80
C VAL A 243 -23.94 -1.94 24.39
N ILE A 244 -23.22 -3.07 24.34
CA ILE A 244 -23.77 -4.35 23.93
C ILE A 244 -23.36 -5.47 24.89
N SER A 245 -24.34 -6.27 25.32
CA SER A 245 -24.10 -7.44 26.15
C SER A 245 -23.42 -8.56 25.34
N PRO A 246 -22.68 -9.47 25.99
CA PRO A 246 -22.10 -10.63 25.30
C PRO A 246 -23.15 -11.48 24.57
N VAL A 247 -24.36 -11.59 25.11
CA VAL A 247 -25.46 -12.36 24.49
C VAL A 247 -25.97 -11.66 23.23
N ASP A 248 -26.13 -10.34 23.27
CA ASP A 248 -26.60 -9.57 22.11
C ASP A 248 -25.53 -9.42 21.03
N ALA A 249 -24.24 -9.46 21.40
CA ALA A 249 -23.14 -9.47 20.45
C ALA A 249 -23.17 -10.70 19.53
N LEU A 250 -23.62 -11.86 20.03
CA LEU A 250 -23.77 -13.07 19.23
C LEU A 250 -24.87 -12.97 18.18
N LYS A 251 -25.78 -11.99 18.28
CA LYS A 251 -26.81 -11.70 17.27
C LYS A 251 -26.27 -10.91 16.08
N THR A 252 -24.96 -10.67 16.00
CA THR A 252 -24.32 -10.02 14.85
C THR A 252 -24.61 -10.80 13.57
N SER A 253 -25.11 -10.11 12.55
CA SER A 253 -25.47 -10.72 11.27
C SER A 253 -24.31 -11.50 10.65
N GLY A 254 -24.57 -12.76 10.26
CA GLY A 254 -23.62 -13.65 9.61
C GLY A 254 -22.59 -14.31 10.54
N LEU A 255 -22.59 -14.02 11.84
CA LEU A 255 -21.59 -14.53 12.79
C LEU A 255 -21.70 -16.05 12.98
N GLU A 256 -22.91 -16.56 13.19
CA GLU A 256 -23.15 -18.00 13.37
C GLU A 256 -22.82 -18.80 12.10
N ASP A 257 -23.28 -18.32 10.95
CA ASP A 257 -22.96 -18.93 9.65
C ASP A 257 -21.44 -18.95 9.39
N LEU A 258 -20.74 -17.87 9.73
CA LEU A 258 -19.28 -17.81 9.56
C LEU A 258 -18.55 -18.73 10.54
N ALA A 259 -18.99 -18.82 11.80
CA ALA A 259 -18.38 -19.70 12.79
C ALA A 259 -18.37 -21.17 12.32
N GLY A 260 -19.42 -21.61 11.61
CA GLY A 260 -19.51 -22.95 11.04
C GLY A 260 -18.55 -23.24 9.88
N LYS A 261 -18.07 -22.21 9.17
CA LYS A 261 -17.24 -22.38 7.96
C LYS A 261 -15.81 -21.82 8.05
N ILE A 262 -15.53 -20.92 9.00
CA ILE A 262 -14.25 -20.19 9.06
C ILE A 262 -13.03 -21.13 9.18
N GLY A 263 -13.15 -22.23 9.92
CA GLY A 263 -12.09 -23.24 10.02
C GLY A 263 -11.65 -23.79 8.67
N VAL A 264 -12.61 -24.10 7.80
CA VAL A 264 -12.34 -24.60 6.45
C VAL A 264 -11.70 -23.51 5.58
N LEU A 265 -12.18 -22.27 5.68
CA LEU A 265 -11.62 -21.14 4.93
C LEU A 265 -10.16 -20.86 5.34
N ALA A 266 -9.90 -20.81 6.65
CA ALA A 266 -8.57 -20.57 7.20
C ALA A 266 -7.59 -21.70 6.84
N GLN A 267 -8.01 -22.97 6.98
CA GLN A 267 -7.15 -24.10 6.63
C GLN A 267 -6.82 -24.12 5.14
N ARG A 268 -7.80 -23.92 4.27
CA ARG A 268 -7.56 -23.86 2.81
C ARG A 268 -6.59 -22.73 2.45
N ALA A 269 -6.69 -21.57 3.10
CA ALA A 269 -5.74 -20.47 2.89
C ALA A 269 -4.31 -20.86 3.31
N ILE A 270 -4.15 -21.50 4.47
CA ILE A 270 -2.87 -22.00 4.96
C ILE A 270 -2.27 -23.00 3.95
N ASP A 271 -3.06 -23.99 3.53
CA ASP A 271 -2.60 -25.05 2.63
C ASP A 271 -2.21 -24.48 1.26
N SER A 272 -3.06 -23.62 0.67
CA SER A 272 -2.79 -23.03 -0.64
C SER A 272 -1.57 -22.10 -0.63
N VAL A 273 -1.29 -21.40 0.47
CA VAL A 273 -0.05 -20.59 0.58
C VAL A 273 1.18 -21.49 0.75
N ALA A 274 1.08 -22.58 1.51
CA ALA A 274 2.17 -23.53 1.68
C ALA A 274 2.61 -24.16 0.34
N GLU A 275 1.68 -24.39 -0.59
CA GLU A 275 1.98 -24.88 -1.93
C GLU A 275 2.86 -23.94 -2.78
N LEU A 276 3.01 -22.67 -2.38
CA LEU A 276 3.90 -21.73 -3.06
C LEU A 276 5.39 -21.99 -2.77
N GLY A 277 5.69 -22.74 -1.70
CA GLY A 277 7.08 -23.05 -1.31
C GLY A 277 7.86 -21.86 -0.73
N ASP A 278 7.17 -20.78 -0.32
CA ASP A 278 7.77 -19.65 0.40
C ASP A 278 7.57 -19.85 1.90
N ASP A 279 8.62 -20.28 2.60
CA ASP A 279 8.59 -20.57 4.04
C ASP A 279 8.21 -19.34 4.88
N SER A 280 8.66 -18.15 4.50
CA SER A 280 8.36 -16.92 5.24
C SER A 280 6.89 -16.56 5.10
N LEU A 281 6.36 -16.58 3.88
CA LEU A 281 4.95 -16.28 3.61
C LEU A 281 4.03 -17.33 4.24
N SER A 282 4.44 -18.59 4.21
CA SER A 282 3.73 -19.70 4.84
C SER A 282 3.65 -19.51 6.36
N LEU A 283 4.78 -19.21 7.00
CA LEU A 283 4.83 -18.96 8.44
C LEU A 283 3.97 -17.75 8.84
N ASP A 284 4.04 -16.66 8.08
CA ASP A 284 3.22 -15.47 8.31
C ASP A 284 1.72 -15.79 8.19
N THR A 285 1.33 -16.59 7.19
CA THR A 285 -0.06 -17.01 6.99
C THR A 285 -0.56 -17.89 8.12
N VAL A 286 0.24 -18.88 8.55
CA VAL A 286 -0.06 -19.74 9.70
C VAL A 286 -0.22 -18.92 10.98
N ASN A 287 0.69 -17.98 11.25
CA ASN A 287 0.63 -17.12 12.43
C ASN A 287 -0.63 -16.24 12.49
N VAL A 288 -1.22 -15.94 11.33
CA VAL A 288 -2.43 -15.12 11.22
C VAL A 288 -3.69 -15.96 11.29
N LEU A 289 -3.74 -17.09 10.58
CA LEU A 289 -4.98 -17.84 10.33
C LEU A 289 -5.13 -19.11 11.16
N SER A 290 -4.05 -19.69 11.70
CA SER A 290 -4.15 -20.90 12.53
C SER A 290 -5.06 -20.76 13.76
N PRO A 291 -5.19 -19.60 14.43
CA PRO A 291 -6.17 -19.45 15.51
C PRO A 291 -7.62 -19.66 15.05
N PHE A 292 -7.90 -19.54 13.75
CA PHE A 292 -9.23 -19.67 13.16
C PHE A 292 -9.45 -21.00 12.44
N ALA A 293 -8.45 -21.89 12.35
CA ALA A 293 -8.56 -23.20 11.72
C ALA A 293 -9.48 -24.21 12.44
N PRO A 294 -9.65 -24.17 13.79
CA PRO A 294 -10.59 -25.07 14.47
C PRO A 294 -12.04 -24.86 14.07
N LYS A 295 -12.90 -25.82 14.45
CA LYS A 295 -14.36 -25.64 14.41
C LYS A 295 -14.82 -24.81 15.60
N PHE A 296 -15.75 -23.88 15.37
CA PHE A 296 -16.24 -22.97 16.39
C PHE A 296 -17.76 -23.06 16.56
N THR A 297 -18.21 -22.87 17.79
CA THR A 297 -19.54 -22.29 18.05
C THR A 297 -19.49 -20.78 17.83
N ALA A 298 -20.65 -20.14 17.62
CA ALA A 298 -20.75 -18.69 17.48
C ALA A 298 -20.00 -17.93 18.59
N LYS A 299 -20.19 -18.34 19.85
CA LYS A 299 -19.50 -17.73 21.00
C LYS A 299 -17.98 -17.88 20.93
N GLN A 300 -17.48 -19.10 20.71
CA GLN A 300 -16.04 -19.33 20.66
C GLN A 300 -15.38 -18.58 19.50
N PHE A 301 -16.07 -18.47 18.35
CA PHE A 301 -15.59 -17.69 17.22
C PHE A 301 -15.51 -16.20 17.56
N PHE A 302 -16.56 -15.64 18.18
CA PHE A 302 -16.56 -14.24 18.62
C PHE A 302 -15.44 -13.93 19.62
N ASP A 303 -15.25 -14.81 20.61
CA ASP A 303 -14.17 -14.69 21.61
C ASP A 303 -12.80 -14.73 20.91
N CYS A 304 -12.60 -15.64 19.94
CA CYS A 304 -11.37 -15.71 19.15
C CYS A 304 -11.13 -14.44 18.31
N LEU A 305 -12.17 -13.92 17.66
CA LEU A 305 -12.12 -12.73 16.82
C LEU A 305 -11.72 -11.48 17.61
N THR A 306 -12.35 -11.27 18.77
CA THR A 306 -12.05 -10.14 19.67
C THR A 306 -10.66 -10.26 20.28
N ALA A 307 -10.27 -11.45 20.77
CA ALA A 307 -8.92 -11.70 21.28
C ALA A 307 -7.84 -11.46 20.21
N ARG A 308 -8.10 -11.87 18.96
CA ARG A 308 -7.19 -11.60 17.85
C ARG A 308 -7.05 -10.11 17.61
N HIS A 309 -8.14 -9.35 17.58
CA HIS A 309 -8.09 -7.90 17.43
C HIS A 309 -7.23 -7.24 18.52
N ASP A 310 -7.45 -7.60 19.78
CA ASP A 310 -6.69 -7.07 20.91
C ASP A 310 -5.19 -7.38 20.77
N SER A 311 -4.84 -8.61 20.40
CA SER A 311 -3.44 -9.00 20.15
C SER A 311 -2.78 -8.14 19.06
N VAL A 312 -3.52 -7.83 17.99
CA VAL A 312 -3.04 -7.01 16.87
C VAL A 312 -2.88 -5.55 17.29
N GLN A 313 -3.79 -4.99 18.10
CA GLN A 313 -3.66 -3.63 18.60
C GLN A 313 -2.50 -3.52 19.60
N LEU A 314 -2.35 -4.49 20.49
CA LEU A 314 -1.26 -4.54 21.46
C LEU A 314 0.11 -4.62 20.78
N ALA A 315 0.28 -5.48 19.77
CA ALA A 315 1.50 -5.55 18.95
C ALA A 315 1.80 -4.23 18.21
N LYS A 316 0.75 -3.46 17.90
CA LYS A 316 0.86 -2.13 17.32
C LYS A 316 1.10 -1.02 18.36
N GLN A 317 1.16 -1.35 19.65
CA GLN A 317 1.18 -0.41 20.78
C GLN A 317 0.00 0.58 20.71
N LYS A 318 -1.17 0.06 20.40
CA LYS A 318 -2.44 0.80 20.30
C LYS A 318 -3.45 0.21 21.27
N LEU A 319 -4.39 1.05 21.67
CA LEU A 319 -5.55 0.61 22.43
C LEU A 319 -6.50 -0.18 21.53
N SER A 320 -7.25 -1.11 22.12
CA SER A 320 -8.33 -1.81 21.44
C SER A 320 -9.35 -0.81 20.88
N TRP A 321 -10.13 -1.26 19.90
CA TRP A 321 -11.24 -0.47 19.37
C TRP A 321 -12.49 -0.61 20.23
N LEU A 322 -12.46 -1.59 21.12
CA LEU A 322 -13.49 -1.91 22.07
C LEU A 322 -13.01 -1.52 23.47
N ASP A 323 -13.94 -1.10 24.31
CA ASP A 323 -13.77 -1.05 25.76
C ASP A 323 -14.79 -2.00 26.41
N GLN A 324 -14.45 -2.50 27.60
CA GLN A 324 -15.36 -3.24 28.44
C GLN A 324 -15.80 -2.38 29.63
N ILE A 325 -17.10 -2.37 29.91
CA ILE A 325 -17.71 -1.69 31.06
C ILE A 325 -18.67 -2.70 31.70
N ASP A 326 -18.36 -3.12 32.93
CA ASP A 326 -19.17 -4.08 33.70
C ASP A 326 -19.50 -5.39 32.96
N GLY A 327 -18.60 -5.83 32.08
CA GLY A 327 -18.76 -7.05 31.26
C GLY A 327 -19.43 -6.85 29.91
N ASP A 328 -20.01 -5.67 29.67
CA ASP A 328 -20.54 -5.27 28.37
C ASP A 328 -19.47 -4.58 27.52
N TRP A 329 -19.68 -4.59 26.21
CA TRP A 329 -18.76 -3.99 25.25
C TRP A 329 -19.26 -2.64 24.76
N THR A 330 -18.35 -1.69 24.56
CA THR A 330 -18.63 -0.44 23.83
C THR A 330 -17.58 -0.19 22.75
N VAL A 331 -18.01 0.34 21.61
CA VAL A 331 -17.10 0.74 20.52
C VAL A 331 -16.60 2.15 20.79
N ARG A 332 -15.28 2.34 20.75
CA ARG A 332 -14.68 3.68 20.92
C ARG A 332 -15.07 4.61 19.79
N THR A 333 -15.28 5.89 20.11
CA THR A 333 -15.81 6.93 19.20
C THR A 333 -15.19 6.94 17.79
N PRO A 334 -13.85 6.84 17.61
CA PRO A 334 -13.25 6.87 16.28
C PRO A 334 -13.66 5.70 15.36
N TYR A 335 -14.18 4.61 15.92
CA TYR A 335 -14.50 3.38 15.20
C TYR A 335 -16.01 3.13 15.10
N ARG A 336 -16.85 4.02 15.61
CA ARG A 336 -18.33 3.90 15.56
C ARG A 336 -18.92 4.04 14.15
N ASN A 337 -18.19 4.67 13.23
CA ASN A 337 -18.65 4.85 11.85
C ASN A 337 -18.25 3.64 10.96
N GLN A 338 -18.73 2.44 11.33
CA GLN A 338 -18.61 1.27 10.46
C GLN A 338 -19.87 1.11 9.61
N ASP A 339 -19.67 0.71 8.35
CA ASP A 339 -20.76 0.23 7.52
C ASP A 339 -21.12 -1.20 7.92
N GLY A 340 -22.40 -1.46 8.18
CA GLY A 340 -22.92 -2.80 8.46
C GLY A 340 -23.26 -3.59 7.20
N GLN A 341 -23.43 -2.90 6.05
CA GLN A 341 -23.79 -3.50 4.76
C GLN A 341 -22.55 -3.74 3.90
N LEU A 342 -21.68 -4.63 4.39
CA LEU A 342 -20.45 -5.00 3.69
C LEU A 342 -20.71 -6.11 2.68
N ASP A 343 -20.09 -5.99 1.51
CA ASP A 343 -20.08 -7.01 0.47
C ASP A 343 -18.91 -7.99 0.68
N ASP A 344 -19.23 -9.25 0.97
CA ASP A 344 -18.23 -10.32 1.14
C ASP A 344 -17.55 -10.71 -0.18
N ALA A 345 -18.05 -10.28 -1.33
CA ALA A 345 -17.37 -10.45 -2.61
C ALA A 345 -16.28 -9.41 -2.86
N THR A 346 -16.25 -8.32 -2.09
CA THR A 346 -15.24 -7.27 -2.20
C THR A 346 -14.06 -7.57 -1.28
N TRP A 347 -12.95 -8.00 -1.87
CA TRP A 347 -11.71 -8.30 -1.14
C TRP A 347 -11.18 -7.14 -0.31
N THR A 348 -10.78 -7.45 0.93
CA THR A 348 -10.27 -6.47 1.90
C THR A 348 -8.86 -6.01 1.54
N HIS A 349 -8.00 -6.91 1.05
CA HIS A 349 -6.66 -6.58 0.55
C HIS A 349 -6.59 -6.92 -0.93
N PRO A 350 -7.09 -6.02 -1.80
CA PRO A 350 -7.13 -6.32 -3.21
C PRO A 350 -5.72 -6.58 -3.75
N MET A 351 -5.54 -7.75 -4.36
CA MET A 351 -4.40 -8.00 -5.26
C MET A 351 -4.29 -6.82 -6.23
N ARG A 352 -3.10 -6.38 -6.62
CA ARG A 352 -2.97 -5.17 -7.45
C ARG A 352 -3.28 -5.41 -8.94
N LEU A 353 -4.13 -6.38 -9.27
CA LEU A 353 -4.43 -6.78 -10.65
C LEU A 353 -5.16 -5.69 -11.43
N VAL A 354 -6.19 -5.07 -10.85
CA VAL A 354 -6.87 -3.92 -11.49
C VAL A 354 -5.93 -2.71 -11.60
N THR A 355 -5.04 -2.52 -10.62
CA THR A 355 -4.01 -1.47 -10.69
C THR A 355 -3.04 -1.74 -11.85
N LEU A 356 -2.62 -2.99 -12.02
CA LEU A 356 -1.75 -3.44 -13.10
C LEU A 356 -2.43 -3.31 -14.47
N ALA A 357 -3.69 -3.73 -14.59
CA ALA A 357 -4.49 -3.56 -15.80
C ALA A 357 -4.65 -2.08 -16.18
N ASN A 358 -4.98 -1.23 -15.20
CA ASN A 358 -5.09 0.20 -15.41
C ASN A 358 -3.75 0.80 -15.85
N PHE A 359 -2.63 0.39 -15.24
CA PHE A 359 -1.31 0.83 -15.65
C PHE A 359 -1.06 0.60 -17.16
N PHE A 360 -1.46 -0.55 -17.69
CA PHE A 360 -1.29 -0.83 -19.12
C PHE A 360 -2.19 0.00 -20.04
N ARG A 361 -3.37 0.43 -19.58
CA ARG A 361 -4.22 1.38 -20.32
C ARG A 361 -3.63 2.78 -20.38
N TRP A 362 -2.91 3.21 -19.34
CA TRP A 362 -2.31 4.55 -19.28
C TRP A 362 -0.97 4.65 -20.01
N THR A 363 -0.33 3.51 -20.27
CA THR A 363 1.01 3.45 -20.85
C THR A 363 1.07 2.99 -22.30
N THR A 364 -0.06 2.59 -22.89
CA THR A 364 -0.24 2.61 -24.35
C THR A 364 -0.12 4.05 -24.87
#